data_AF-A0AA41CMN1-F1
#
_entry.id   AF-A0AA41CMN1-F1
#
_cell.length_a   1.000
_cell.length_b   1.000
_cell.length_c   1.000
_cell.angle_alpha   90.00
_cell.angle_beta   90.00
_cell.angle_gamma   90.00
#
_symmetry.space_group_name_H-M   'P 1'
#
loop_
_entity.id
_entity.type
_entity.pdbx_description
1 polymer ?
#
loop_
_entity_poly.entity_id
_entity_poly.type
_entity_poly.pdbx_seq_one_letter_code
_entity_poly.pdbx_strand_id
1 'polypeptide(L)' 'MVDDISHEGLRILLREEGVSFQRTKTWKTSRDPDYAAKKARVEHLYAIADGEVIPEDVEPEVVLSPGRVRSAQP' A
#
# COMPACT_ATOMS: atom_id res chain seq x y z
N MET A 1 11.71 14.16 17.80
CA MET A 1 12.27 13.87 16.46
C MET A 1 12.57 12.39 16.39
N VAL A 2 12.36 11.74 15.26
CA VAL A 2 12.77 10.33 15.08
C VAL A 2 14.21 10.35 14.59
N ASP A 3 15.10 9.64 15.28
CA ASP A 3 16.48 9.48 14.84
C ASP A 3 16.56 8.63 13.57
N ASP A 4 17.50 8.95 12.68
CA ASP A 4 17.71 8.18 11.46
C ASP A 4 18.13 6.75 11.80
N ILE A 5 17.38 5.77 11.29
CA ILE A 5 17.76 4.35 11.40
C ILE A 5 18.76 3.99 10.30
N SER A 6 19.83 3.28 10.67
CA SER A 6 20.77 2.74 9.69
C SER A 6 20.11 1.61 8.87
N HIS A 7 20.63 1.35 7.67
CA HIS A 7 20.17 0.23 6.83
C HIS A 7 20.28 -1.12 7.56
N GLU A 8 21.33 -1.31 8.34
CA GLU A 8 21.55 -2.54 9.10
C GLU A 8 20.59 -2.63 10.29
N GLY A 9 20.30 -1.51 10.97
CA GLY A 9 19.29 -1.44 12.01
C GLY A 9 17.91 -1.81 11.49
N LEU A 10 17.53 -1.30 10.32
CA LEU A 10 16.27 -1.67 9.66
C LEU A 10 16.23 -3.15 9.27
N ARG A 11 17.34 -3.71 8.76
CA ARG A 11 17.43 -5.13 8.37
C ARG A 11 17.22 -6.07 9.57
N ILE A 12 17.80 -5.73 10.72
CA ILE A 12 17.67 -6.51 11.97
C ILE A 12 16.23 -6.43 12.47
N LEU A 13 15.68 -5.22 12.59
CA LEU A 13 14.30 -4.99 13.08
C LEU A 13 13.27 -5.77 12.25
N LEU A 14 13.37 -5.71 10.92
CA LEU A 14 12.44 -6.43 10.04
C LEU A 14 12.55 -7.94 10.22
N ARG A 15 13.77 -8.46 10.40
CA ARG A 15 13.99 -9.90 10.64
C ARG A 15 13.40 -10.35 11.98
N GLU A 16 13.54 -9.54 13.03
CA GLU A 16 12.98 -9.84 14.36
C GLU A 16 11.46 -9.90 14.34
N GLU A 17 10.82 -9.00 13.60
CA GLU A 17 9.36 -8.98 13.42
C GLU A 17 8.86 -10.03 12.40
N GLY A 18 9.76 -10.84 11.83
CA GLY A 18 9.41 -11.83 10.80
C GLY A 18 8.95 -11.20 9.48
N VAL A 19 9.23 -9.91 9.27
CA VAL A 19 8.86 -9.14 8.08
C VAL A 19 9.99 -9.21 7.06
N SER A 20 9.69 -9.68 5.85
CA SER A 20 10.66 -9.66 4.75
C SER A 20 10.59 -8.33 4.00
N PHE A 21 11.76 -7.74 3.72
CA PHE A 21 11.85 -6.55 2.87
C PHE A 21 11.60 -6.96 1.41
N GLN A 22 10.38 -6.72 0.92
CA GLN A 22 10.02 -7.00 -0.47
C GLN A 22 10.49 -5.86 -1.39
N ARG A 23 11.54 -6.13 -2.18
CA ARG A 23 12.03 -5.21 -3.23
C ARG A 23 11.11 -5.13 -4.45
N THR A 24 10.26 -6.14 -4.63
CA THR A 24 9.50 -6.35 -5.86
C THR A 24 8.07 -5.85 -5.68
N LYS A 25 7.65 -4.90 -6.53
CA LYS A 25 6.24 -4.52 -6.71
C LYS A 25 5.47 -5.68 -7.39
N THR A 26 5.23 -6.78 -6.69
CA THR A 26 4.53 -7.99 -7.18
C THR A 26 3.01 -7.85 -7.20
N TRP A 27 2.46 -6.63 -7.24
CA TRP A 27 1.02 -6.43 -7.24
C TRP A 27 0.34 -7.01 -8.49
N LYS A 28 1.07 -7.24 -9.60
CA LYS A 28 0.54 -7.89 -10.81
C LYS A 28 0.50 -9.42 -10.73
N THR A 29 1.19 -10.02 -9.78
CA THR A 29 1.32 -11.48 -9.64
C THR A 29 1.20 -11.88 -8.17
N SER A 30 0.19 -11.35 -7.48
CA SER A 30 -0.12 -11.80 -6.14
C SER A 30 -0.61 -13.24 -6.18
N ARG A 31 -0.12 -14.08 -5.25
CA ARG A 31 -0.60 -15.47 -5.04
C ARG A 31 -1.76 -15.54 -4.04
N ASP A 32 -2.27 -14.39 -3.63
CA ASP A 32 -3.41 -14.28 -2.73
C ASP A 32 -4.66 -14.87 -3.40
N PRO A 33 -5.33 -15.87 -2.79
CA PRO A 33 -6.56 -16.45 -3.35
C PRO A 33 -7.66 -15.39 -3.51
N ASP A 34 -7.65 -14.34 -2.69
CA ASP A 34 -8.60 -13.23 -2.75
C ASP A 34 -8.11 -12.07 -3.61
N TYR A 35 -7.03 -12.24 -4.38
CA TYR A 35 -6.46 -11.17 -5.20
C TYR A 35 -7.50 -10.52 -6.11
N ALA A 36 -8.32 -11.33 -6.77
CA ALA A 36 -9.36 -10.83 -7.68
C ALA A 36 -10.38 -9.96 -6.93
N ALA A 37 -10.86 -10.41 -5.77
CA ALA A 37 -11.82 -9.67 -4.96
C ALA A 37 -11.23 -8.36 -4.42
N LYS A 38 -9.97 -8.41 -3.93
CA LYS A 38 -9.27 -7.23 -3.42
C LYS A 38 -8.97 -6.22 -4.53
N LYS A 39 -8.57 -6.70 -5.71
CA LYS A 39 -8.32 -5.86 -6.88
C LYS A 39 -9.60 -5.16 -7.34
N ALA A 40 -10.70 -5.90 -7.49
CA ALA A 40 -11.99 -5.33 -7.88
C ALA A 40 -12.46 -4.26 -6.89
N ARG A 41 -12.27 -4.50 -5.58
CA ARG A 41 -12.57 -3.49 -4.55
C ARG A 41 -11.73 -2.22 -4.70
N VAL A 42 -10.42 -2.36 -4.96
CA VAL A 42 -9.55 -1.19 -5.17
C VAL A 42 -9.93 -0.42 -6.43
N GLU A 43 -10.23 -1.12 -7.54
CA GLU A 43 -10.68 -0.50 -8.79
C GLU A 43 -12.01 0.25 -8.61
N HIS A 44 -12.97 -0.31 -7.88
CA HIS A 44 -14.23 0.36 -7.52
C HIS A 44 -14.01 1.63 -6.71
N LEU A 45 -13.10 1.62 -5.74
CA LEU A 45 -12.74 2.81 -4.96
C LEU A 45 -12.11 3.91 -5.82
N TYR A 46 -11.34 3.55 -6.85
CA TYR A 46 -10.84 4.53 -7.82
C TYR A 46 -11.95 5.09 -8.69
N ALA A 47 -12.87 4.26 -9.16
CA ALA A 47 -14.04 4.73 -9.92
C ALA A 47 -14.90 5.72 -9.11
N ILE A 48 -15.04 5.51 -7.80
CA ILE A 48 -15.68 6.49 -6.89
C ILE A 48 -14.87 7.78 -6.80
N ALA A 49 -13.55 7.67 -6.58
CA ALA A 49 -12.68 8.83 -6.45
C ALA A 49 -12.61 9.68 -7.73
N ASP A 50 -12.70 9.04 -8.90
CA ASP A 50 -12.73 9.66 -10.22
C ASP A 50 -14.16 10.14 -10.61
N GLY A 51 -15.17 9.85 -9.79
CA GLY A 51 -16.56 10.26 -10.00
C GLY A 51 -17.31 9.44 -11.08
N GLU A 52 -16.76 8.31 -11.50
CA GLU A 52 -17.37 7.39 -12.46
C GLU A 52 -18.51 6.56 -11.83
N VAL A 53 -18.47 6.37 -10.52
CA VAL A 53 -19.47 5.61 -9.74
C VAL A 53 -19.92 6.42 -8.51
N ILE A 54 -21.24 6.41 -8.24
CA ILE A 54 -21.78 6.98 -7.00
C ILE A 54 -21.64 5.93 -5.89
N PRO A 55 -21.00 6.27 -4.76
CA PRO A 55 -20.83 5.34 -3.65
C PRO A 55 -22.18 4.97 -3.02
N GLU A 56 -22.32 3.72 -2.58
CA GLU A 56 -23.47 3.28 -1.79
C GLU A 56 -23.38 3.78 -0.34
N ASP A 57 -24.51 3.96 0.37
CA ASP A 57 -24.57 4.57 1.71
C ASP A 57 -23.69 3.90 2.79
N VAL A 58 -23.24 2.65 2.55
CA VAL A 58 -22.38 1.85 3.44
C VAL A 58 -20.91 1.83 3.04
N GLU A 59 -20.54 2.48 1.93
CA GLU A 59 -19.15 2.53 1.48
C GLU A 59 -18.35 3.59 2.24
N PRO A 60 -17.12 3.28 2.66
CA PRO A 60 -16.32 4.23 3.43
C PRO A 60 -15.96 5.46 2.58
N GLU A 61 -16.02 6.65 3.19
CA GLU A 61 -15.43 7.86 2.62
C GLU A 61 -13.94 7.58 2.30
N VAL A 62 -13.60 7.57 1.00
CA VAL A 62 -12.32 7.02 0.54
C VAL A 62 -11.18 8.00 0.85
N VAL A 63 -10.51 7.82 1.99
CA VAL A 63 -9.28 8.56 2.32
C VAL A 63 -8.07 7.82 1.72
N LEU A 64 -7.77 8.06 0.44
CA LEU A 64 -6.49 7.67 -0.16
C LEU A 64 -5.41 8.61 0.37
N SER A 65 -4.69 8.20 1.42
CA SER A 65 -3.52 8.94 1.89
C SER A 65 -2.43 8.86 0.81
N PRO A 66 -1.99 9.99 0.21
CA PRO A 66 -0.87 9.95 -0.70
C PRO A 66 0.36 9.49 0.08
N GLY A 67 0.85 8.28 -0.21
CA GLY A 67 2.10 7.81 0.32
C GLY A 67 3.20 8.81 -0.04
N ARG A 68 3.80 9.44 0.98
CA ARG A 68 4.90 10.39 0.81
C ARG A 68 6.06 9.69 0.10
N VAL A 69 6.20 9.92 -1.19
CA VAL A 69 7.41 9.55 -1.95
C VAL A 69 8.50 10.50 -1.49
N ARG A 70 9.42 10.03 -0.63
CA ARG A 70 10.68 10.74 -0.39
C ARG A 70 11.49 10.65 -1.67
N SER A 71 11.49 11.72 -2.45
CA SER A 71 12.50 11.97 -3.46
C SER A 71 13.86 12.00 -2.77
N ALA A 72 14.71 11.02 -3.06
CA ALA A 72 16.14 11.17 -2.84
C ALA A 72 16.65 12.19 -3.86
N GLN A 73 17.04 13.38 -3.41
CA GLN A 73 17.86 14.30 -4.19
C GLN A 73 19.31 13.81 -4.20
N PRO A 74 20.08 14.13 -5.26
CA PRO A 74 21.29 13.42 -5.67
C PRO A 74 22.44 13.45 -4.66
#